data_AF-A0A0H3D8I4-F1
#
_entry.id   AF-A0A0H3D8I4-F1
#
_cell.length_a   1.000
_cell.length_b   1.000
_cell.length_c   1.000
_cell.angle_alpha   90.00
_cell.angle_beta   90.00
_cell.angle_gamma   90.00
#
_symmetry.space_group_name_H-M   'P 1'
#
loop_
_entity.id
_entity.type
_entity.pdbx_description
1 polymer ?
#
loop_
_entity_poly.entity_id
_entity_poly.type
_entity_poly.pdbx_seq_one_letter_code
_entity_poly.pdbx_strand_id
1 'polypeptide(L)'
;MTTAVTVVADLPTSSHWEYGGFPYGLEPLILPAASEAGSPGALSEADRRGFERTCLLVDQVRNGAASMGGEAGDEESVTWFRWITGHQVSFAVWRLMAWLMQDLVAGRAGPGTGWPLLACYVRAYSAMLRYTSSCPRRVYHDLIRPSMYRQHPGFSGGWAPDYRLVRRVFRGQPPPGSTGAGSAELAAAVADYQALHADVAARLVPGGRSLLRDSVAARHPKPAQPLAGVLYDNYFVTLRAPVGGAQVVAQLLRRLLAVEQDLACRPPVGGAELAGAVSELARNAVLGVSDRRLDVPR
;
A
#
# COMPACT_ATOMS: atom_id res chain seq x y z
N MET A 1 -2.94 -30.34 17.62
CA MET A 1 -2.47 -29.10 18.27
C MET A 1 -2.78 -27.94 17.34
N THR A 2 -3.85 -27.21 17.62
CA THR A 2 -4.23 -26.02 16.86
C THR A 2 -3.37 -24.89 17.39
N THR A 3 -2.29 -24.56 16.69
CA THR A 3 -1.50 -23.37 16.99
C THR A 3 -2.43 -22.17 16.83
N ALA A 4 -2.76 -21.52 17.95
CA ALA A 4 -3.41 -20.23 17.94
C ALA A 4 -2.50 -19.28 17.15
N VAL A 5 -2.89 -18.95 15.92
CA VAL A 5 -2.28 -17.88 15.16
C VAL A 5 -2.63 -16.62 15.94
N THR A 6 -1.65 -16.00 16.58
CA THR A 6 -1.80 -14.66 17.15
C THR A 6 -2.25 -13.75 16.03
N VAL A 7 -3.51 -13.29 16.09
CA VAL A 7 -4.10 -12.44 15.06
C VAL A 7 -3.52 -11.04 15.24
N VAL A 8 -2.48 -10.70 14.48
CA VAL A 8 -1.86 -9.36 14.45
C VAL A 8 -2.69 -8.39 13.60
N ALA A 9 -4.03 -8.45 13.66
CA ALA A 9 -4.88 -7.67 12.76
C ALA A 9 -6.34 -7.53 13.22
N ASP A 10 -6.61 -7.35 14.52
CA ASP A 10 -7.96 -6.97 14.92
C ASP A 10 -8.35 -5.65 14.24
N LEU A 11 -9.54 -5.63 13.64
CA LEU A 11 -10.09 -4.43 13.03
C LEU A 11 -10.26 -3.35 14.11
N PRO A 12 -9.94 -2.09 13.80
CA PRO A 12 -10.09 -1.01 14.76
C PRO A 12 -11.55 -0.87 15.18
N THR A 13 -11.76 -0.61 16.47
CA THR A 13 -13.12 -0.54 17.05
C THR A 13 -13.56 0.88 17.37
N SER A 14 -12.63 1.82 17.41
CA SER A 14 -12.87 3.22 17.71
C SER A 14 -12.14 4.13 16.72
N SER A 15 -12.42 5.43 16.81
CA SER A 15 -11.70 6.47 16.10
C SER A 15 -10.46 6.96 16.84
N HIS A 16 -10.15 6.39 18.02
CA HIS A 16 -8.95 6.70 18.78
C HIS A 16 -7.73 5.98 18.21
N TRP A 17 -6.54 6.48 18.54
CA TRP A 17 -5.29 5.91 18.06
C TRP A 17 -5.03 4.55 18.74
N GLU A 18 -5.27 3.46 18.01
CA GLU A 18 -4.99 2.08 18.45
C GLU A 18 -3.76 1.49 17.73
N TYR A 19 -3.29 2.14 16.66
CA TYR A 19 -2.27 1.60 15.77
C TYR A 19 -0.87 1.61 16.40
N GLY A 20 -0.26 0.43 16.55
CA GLY A 20 1.07 0.29 17.18
C GLY A 20 1.08 0.56 18.69
N GLY A 21 -0.09 0.73 19.32
CA GLY A 21 -0.25 0.94 20.76
C GLY A 21 -0.03 2.38 21.25
N PHE A 22 0.55 3.27 20.44
CA PHE A 22 0.77 4.70 20.77
C PHE A 22 0.86 5.55 19.48
N PRO A 23 0.61 6.88 19.54
CA PRO A 23 0.68 7.77 18.37
C PRO A 23 1.97 7.59 17.56
N TYR A 24 1.81 7.40 16.24
CA TYR A 24 2.91 7.14 15.29
C TYR A 24 3.71 5.84 15.55
N GLY A 25 3.17 4.93 16.38
CA GLY A 25 3.66 3.56 16.50
C GLY A 25 3.55 2.77 15.19
N LEU A 26 4.31 1.67 15.08
CA LEU A 26 4.34 0.82 13.88
C LEU A 26 3.80 -0.56 14.20
N GLU A 27 3.09 -1.16 13.24
CA GLU A 27 2.69 -2.56 13.29
C GLU A 27 3.34 -3.34 12.15
N PRO A 28 3.75 -4.61 12.38
CA PRO A 28 4.17 -5.48 11.30
C PRO A 28 3.08 -5.66 10.26
N LEU A 29 3.44 -5.65 8.98
CA LEU A 29 2.55 -6.07 7.90
C LEU A 29 2.81 -7.54 7.60
N ILE A 30 1.79 -8.38 7.67
CA ILE A 30 1.87 -9.79 7.31
C ILE A 30 1.28 -9.97 5.91
N LEU A 31 2.09 -10.42 4.95
CA LEU A 31 1.66 -10.73 3.60
C LEU A 31 1.96 -12.20 3.26
N PRO A 32 1.20 -12.80 2.32
CA PRO A 32 1.58 -14.11 1.78
C PRO A 32 2.90 -14.01 1.01
N ALA A 33 3.55 -15.15 0.77
CA ALA A 33 4.75 -15.17 -0.05
C ALA A 33 4.43 -14.64 -1.46
N ALA A 34 5.38 -13.97 -2.12
CA ALA A 34 5.16 -13.45 -3.48
C ALA A 34 4.95 -14.55 -4.52
N SER A 35 5.45 -15.77 -4.25
CA SER A 35 5.23 -16.96 -5.06
C SER A 35 3.87 -17.63 -4.84
N GLU A 36 3.19 -17.34 -3.73
CA GLU A 36 1.88 -17.93 -3.45
C GLU A 36 0.83 -17.28 -4.36
N ALA A 37 0.29 -18.09 -5.26
CA ALA A 37 -0.94 -17.76 -5.95
C ALA A 37 -2.04 -17.72 -4.89
N GLY A 38 -2.60 -16.53 -4.68
CA GLY A 38 -3.70 -16.34 -3.75
C GLY A 38 -4.94 -15.91 -4.51
N SER A 39 -6.09 -16.27 -3.97
CA SER A 39 -7.32 -15.54 -4.18
C SER A 39 -7.71 -14.97 -2.82
N PRO A 40 -8.41 -13.82 -2.74
CA PRO A 40 -8.81 -13.28 -1.47
C PRO A 40 -9.68 -14.22 -0.61
N GLY A 41 -10.19 -15.30 -1.20
CA GLY A 41 -11.17 -16.19 -0.58
C GLY A 41 -12.52 -15.51 -0.54
N ALA A 42 -13.58 -16.29 -0.34
CA ALA A 42 -14.88 -15.70 -0.05
C ALA A 42 -14.86 -15.14 1.37
N LEU A 43 -15.23 -13.87 1.53
CA LEU A 43 -15.42 -13.28 2.85
C LEU A 43 -16.56 -13.96 3.59
N SER A 44 -16.39 -14.16 4.90
CA SER A 44 -17.54 -14.46 5.76
C SER A 44 -18.42 -13.22 5.91
N GLU A 45 -19.67 -13.42 6.29
CA GLU A 45 -20.58 -12.32 6.58
C GLU A 45 -20.08 -11.45 7.76
N ALA A 46 -19.39 -12.07 8.73
CA ALA A 46 -18.78 -11.35 9.84
C ALA A 46 -17.62 -10.45 9.37
N ASP A 47 -16.78 -10.94 8.46
CA ASP A 47 -15.69 -10.16 7.87
C ASP A 47 -16.24 -8.94 7.11
N ARG A 48 -17.28 -9.16 6.29
CA ARG A 48 -17.89 -8.08 5.50
C ARG A 48 -18.41 -6.95 6.40
N ARG A 49 -19.19 -7.28 7.43
CA ARG A 49 -19.70 -6.29 8.40
C ARG A 49 -18.57 -5.59 9.15
N GLY A 50 -17.51 -6.32 9.51
CA GLY A 50 -16.32 -5.75 10.14
C GLY A 50 -15.67 -4.70 9.24
N PHE A 51 -15.45 -5.05 7.96
CA PHE A 51 -14.82 -4.16 6.99
C PHE A 51 -15.68 -2.92 6.69
N GLU A 52 -16.99 -3.10 6.53
CA GLU A 52 -17.93 -1.99 6.36
C GLU A 52 -17.89 -1.02 7.55
N ARG A 53 -17.88 -1.55 8.78
CA ARG A 53 -17.73 -0.73 9.99
C ARG A 53 -16.41 0.04 9.99
N THR A 54 -15.30 -0.59 9.62
CA THR A 54 -14.01 0.11 9.55
C THR A 54 -13.98 1.17 8.44
N CYS A 55 -14.63 0.94 7.29
CA CYS A 55 -14.77 1.97 6.25
C CYS A 55 -15.55 3.19 6.77
N LEU A 56 -16.61 2.97 7.55
CA LEU A 56 -17.34 4.05 8.21
C LEU A 56 -16.47 4.81 9.21
N LEU A 57 -15.62 4.13 9.98
CA LEU A 57 -14.68 4.78 10.90
C LEU A 57 -13.66 5.66 10.13
N VAL A 58 -13.12 5.15 9.02
CA VAL A 58 -12.23 5.92 8.12
C VAL A 58 -12.92 7.19 7.64
N ASP A 59 -14.16 7.09 7.15
CA ASP A 59 -14.93 8.25 6.70
C ASP A 59 -15.30 9.21 7.86
N GLN A 60 -15.54 8.71 9.07
CA GLN A 60 -15.82 9.54 10.25
C GLN A 60 -14.60 10.36 10.69
N VAL A 61 -13.41 9.76 10.73
CA VAL A 61 -12.16 10.47 11.06
C VAL A 61 -11.89 11.56 10.03
N ARG A 62 -12.01 11.23 8.74
CA ARG A 62 -11.85 12.20 7.65
C ARG A 62 -12.77 13.41 7.79
N ASN A 63 -14.02 13.20 8.18
CA ASN A 63 -15.03 14.26 8.31
C ASN A 63 -14.92 15.03 9.64
N GLY A 64 -13.89 14.80 10.45
CA GLY A 64 -13.66 15.50 11.70
C GLY A 64 -14.65 15.14 12.82
N ALA A 65 -15.39 14.05 12.68
CA ALA A 65 -16.36 13.60 13.68
C ALA A 65 -15.71 12.96 14.93
N ALA A 66 -14.40 12.76 14.91
CA ALA A 66 -13.63 12.16 15.99
C ALA A 66 -12.70 13.17 16.66
N SER A 67 -12.75 13.25 17.99
CA SER A 67 -11.80 14.03 18.79
C SER A 67 -10.45 13.30 18.84
N MET A 68 -9.47 13.84 18.12
CA MET A 68 -8.12 13.28 18.00
C MET A 68 -7.25 13.72 19.19
N GLY A 69 -7.27 12.96 20.28
CA GLY A 69 -6.49 13.19 21.50
C GLY A 69 -5.04 12.70 21.48
N GLY A 70 -4.41 12.58 20.30
CA GLY A 70 -3.03 12.08 20.18
C GLY A 70 -2.00 13.18 20.45
N GLU A 71 -0.98 12.88 21.28
CA GLU A 71 0.18 13.76 21.41
C GLU A 71 0.84 13.99 20.05
N ALA A 72 1.24 15.24 19.83
CA ALA A 72 1.84 15.70 18.60
C ALA A 72 3.28 15.15 18.48
N GLY A 73 3.47 13.93 17.97
CA GLY A 73 4.79 13.31 17.76
C GLY A 73 5.77 14.24 17.01
N ASP A 74 7.07 14.12 17.21
CA ASP A 74 8.04 14.99 16.53
C ASP A 74 8.05 14.79 14.99
N GLU A 75 8.65 15.72 14.24
CA GLU A 75 8.69 15.69 12.77
C GLU A 75 9.32 14.40 12.20
N GLU A 76 10.35 13.86 12.88
CA GLU A 76 11.05 12.65 12.45
C GLU A 76 10.18 11.41 12.67
N SER A 77 9.52 11.32 13.83
CA SER A 77 8.57 10.26 14.17
C SER A 77 7.40 10.21 13.20
N VAL A 78 6.80 11.36 12.87
CA VAL A 78 5.72 11.44 11.87
C VAL A 78 6.23 11.06 10.48
N THR A 79 7.40 11.56 10.08
CA THR A 79 7.98 11.21 8.78
C THR A 79 8.29 9.73 8.66
N TRP A 80 8.86 9.13 9.71
CA TRP A 80 9.16 7.70 9.76
C TRP A 80 7.89 6.87 9.68
N PHE A 81 6.86 7.25 10.45
CA PHE A 81 5.53 6.62 10.38
C PHE A 81 4.95 6.68 8.97
N ARG A 82 4.90 7.86 8.35
CA ARG A 82 4.42 8.02 6.97
C ARG A 82 5.19 7.17 5.99
N TRP A 83 6.52 7.13 6.15
CA TRP A 83 7.41 6.35 5.31
C TRP A 83 7.11 4.85 5.41
N ILE A 84 7.07 4.30 6.61
CA ILE A 84 6.84 2.86 6.81
C ILE A 84 5.39 2.49 6.47
N THR A 85 4.41 3.14 7.09
CA THR A 85 2.99 2.80 6.96
C THR A 85 2.49 2.99 5.52
N GLY A 86 2.86 4.08 4.84
CA GLY A 86 2.45 4.30 3.45
C GLY A 86 3.05 3.30 2.46
N HIS A 87 4.28 2.82 2.70
CA HIS A 87 4.85 1.73 1.92
C HIS A 87 4.15 0.39 2.21
N GLN A 88 3.85 0.09 3.48
CA GLN A 88 3.06 -1.10 3.83
C GLN A 88 1.68 -1.10 3.15
N VAL A 89 0.97 0.03 3.13
CA VAL A 89 -0.28 0.19 2.36
C VAL A 89 -0.04 -0.11 0.89
N SER A 90 1.04 0.43 0.30
CA SER A 90 1.41 0.17 -1.10
C SER A 90 1.62 -1.32 -1.37
N PHE A 91 2.22 -2.06 -0.44
CA PHE A 91 2.48 -3.49 -0.61
C PHE A 91 1.19 -4.31 -0.60
N ALA A 92 0.27 -3.99 0.32
CA ALA A 92 -1.05 -4.60 0.36
C ALA A 92 -1.83 -4.30 -0.93
N VAL A 93 -1.80 -3.05 -1.42
CA VAL A 93 -2.42 -2.66 -2.69
C VAL A 93 -1.83 -3.44 -3.87
N TRP A 94 -0.51 -3.56 -3.97
CA TRP A 94 0.13 -4.36 -5.03
C TRP A 94 -0.29 -5.83 -4.97
N ARG A 95 -0.48 -6.39 -3.78
CA ARG A 95 -0.99 -7.76 -3.63
C ARG A 95 -2.44 -7.88 -4.12
N LEU A 96 -3.31 -6.93 -3.77
CA LEU A 96 -4.70 -6.89 -4.27
C LEU A 96 -4.75 -6.73 -5.80
N MET A 97 -3.89 -5.86 -6.37
CA MET A 97 -3.73 -5.72 -7.82
C MET A 97 -3.29 -7.02 -8.48
N ALA A 98 -2.30 -7.71 -7.92
CA ALA A 98 -1.81 -8.98 -8.46
C ALA A 98 -2.92 -10.03 -8.52
N TRP A 99 -3.71 -10.17 -7.45
CA TRP A 99 -4.86 -11.07 -7.41
C TRP A 99 -5.97 -10.66 -8.39
N LEU A 100 -6.23 -9.36 -8.53
CA LEU A 100 -7.24 -8.86 -9.48
C LEU A 100 -6.82 -9.13 -10.93
N MET A 101 -5.55 -8.92 -11.28
CA MET A 101 -5.05 -9.22 -12.61
C MET A 101 -5.11 -10.72 -12.92
N GLN A 102 -4.81 -11.59 -11.94
CA GLN A 102 -4.95 -13.03 -12.10
C GLN A 102 -6.41 -13.43 -12.36
N ASP A 103 -7.36 -12.80 -11.66
CA ASP A 103 -8.78 -13.05 -11.86
C ASP A 103 -9.30 -12.54 -13.21
N LEU A 104 -8.85 -11.37 -13.65
CA LEU A 104 -9.15 -10.84 -14.99
C LEU A 104 -8.65 -11.78 -16.09
N VAL A 105 -7.40 -12.26 -15.98
CA VAL A 105 -6.82 -13.22 -16.94
C VAL A 105 -7.56 -14.56 -16.92
N ALA A 106 -8.02 -14.99 -15.75
CA ALA A 106 -8.76 -16.24 -15.59
C ALA A 106 -10.27 -16.11 -15.87
N GLY A 107 -10.77 -14.92 -16.25
CA GLY A 107 -12.19 -14.67 -16.48
C GLY A 107 -13.07 -14.70 -15.22
N ARG A 108 -12.48 -14.69 -14.01
CA ARG A 108 -13.18 -14.66 -12.72
C ARG A 108 -13.63 -13.26 -12.31
N ALA A 109 -13.08 -12.23 -12.94
CA ALA A 109 -13.51 -10.84 -12.79
C ALA A 109 -13.92 -10.29 -14.16
N GLY A 110 -15.10 -9.67 -14.22
CA GLY A 110 -15.58 -9.04 -15.44
C GLY A 110 -14.72 -7.83 -15.83
N PRO A 111 -14.41 -7.62 -17.12
CA PRO A 111 -13.61 -6.47 -17.56
C PRO A 111 -14.29 -5.12 -17.26
N GLY A 112 -15.63 -5.10 -17.14
CA GLY A 112 -16.39 -3.89 -16.79
C GLY A 112 -16.15 -3.39 -15.37
N THR A 113 -15.77 -4.26 -14.43
CA THR A 113 -15.51 -3.89 -13.02
C THR A 113 -14.04 -4.01 -12.66
N GLY A 114 -13.33 -4.99 -13.21
CA GLY A 114 -11.93 -5.24 -12.85
C GLY A 114 -10.95 -4.19 -13.38
N TRP A 115 -11.14 -3.63 -14.58
CA TRP A 115 -10.25 -2.56 -15.06
C TRP A 115 -10.41 -1.25 -14.29
N PRO A 116 -11.64 -0.74 -14.04
CA PRO A 116 -11.82 0.42 -13.17
C PRO A 116 -11.26 0.21 -11.76
N LEU A 117 -11.46 -0.97 -11.17
CA LEU A 117 -10.90 -1.29 -9.86
C LEU A 117 -9.36 -1.30 -9.87
N LEU A 118 -8.74 -1.82 -10.93
CA LEU A 118 -7.28 -1.79 -11.09
C LEU A 118 -6.78 -0.34 -11.25
N ALA A 119 -7.51 0.52 -11.95
CA ALA A 119 -7.21 1.95 -12.06
C ALA A 119 -7.31 2.65 -10.68
N CYS A 120 -8.34 2.32 -9.89
CA CYS A 120 -8.47 2.79 -8.51
C CYS A 120 -7.25 2.41 -7.66
N TYR A 121 -6.77 1.17 -7.74
CA TYR A 121 -5.55 0.76 -7.04
C TYR A 121 -4.29 1.51 -7.50
N VAL A 122 -4.17 1.84 -8.78
CA VAL A 122 -3.07 2.69 -9.27
C VAL A 122 -3.16 4.09 -8.65
N ARG A 123 -4.35 4.71 -8.63
CA ARG A 123 -4.57 6.02 -7.99
C ARG A 123 -4.26 5.98 -6.50
N ALA A 124 -4.66 4.91 -5.82
CA ALA A 124 -4.41 4.73 -4.41
C ALA A 124 -2.91 4.60 -4.10
N TYR A 125 -2.14 3.89 -4.94
CA TYR A 125 -0.69 3.87 -4.82
C TYR A 125 -0.05 5.25 -5.09
N SER A 126 -0.56 6.01 -6.07
CA SER A 126 -0.15 7.41 -6.27
C SER A 126 -0.41 8.28 -5.04
N ALA A 127 -1.55 8.11 -4.37
CA ALA A 127 -1.83 8.78 -3.10
C ALA A 127 -0.80 8.39 -2.02
N MET A 128 -0.45 7.10 -1.91
CA MET A 128 0.59 6.66 -0.96
C MET A 128 1.99 7.19 -1.30
N LEU A 129 2.32 7.41 -2.58
CA LEU A 129 3.55 8.10 -2.95
C LEU A 129 3.57 9.56 -2.47
N ARG A 130 2.45 10.29 -2.61
CA ARG A 130 2.33 11.66 -2.09
C ARG A 130 2.42 11.67 -0.56
N TYR A 131 1.73 10.75 0.10
CA TYR A 131 1.74 10.60 1.55
C TYR A 131 3.15 10.31 2.10
N THR A 132 3.81 9.28 1.59
CA THR A 132 5.17 8.87 2.03
C THR A 132 6.23 9.92 1.70
N SER A 133 6.05 10.66 0.60
CA SER A 133 6.99 11.71 0.19
C SER A 133 6.68 13.08 0.80
N SER A 134 5.61 13.23 1.59
CA SER A 134 5.19 14.53 2.13
C SER A 134 6.20 15.21 3.08
N CYS A 135 7.27 14.50 3.48
CA CYS A 135 8.30 15.05 4.34
C CYS A 135 9.12 16.17 3.68
N PRO A 136 9.71 17.08 4.49
CA PRO A 136 10.71 18.01 4.03
C PRO A 136 11.91 17.28 3.43
N ARG A 137 12.50 17.86 2.38
CA ARG A 137 13.67 17.30 1.71
C ARG A 137 14.84 17.04 2.68
N ARG A 138 15.02 17.92 3.68
CA ARG A 138 16.04 17.76 4.73
C ARG A 138 15.86 16.42 5.46
N VAL A 139 14.66 16.15 5.97
CA VAL A 139 14.34 14.91 6.70
C VAL A 139 14.56 13.68 5.82
N TYR A 140 14.21 13.76 4.53
CA TYR A 140 14.51 12.66 3.60
C TYR A 140 16.02 12.38 3.48
N HIS A 141 16.87 13.41 3.40
CA HIS A 141 18.32 13.24 3.28
C HIS A 141 19.01 12.90 4.59
N ASP A 142 18.50 13.35 5.72
CA ASP A 142 19.13 13.18 7.04
C ASP A 142 18.70 11.87 7.72
N LEU A 143 17.45 11.44 7.50
CA LEU A 143 16.85 10.27 8.15
C LEU A 143 16.62 9.10 7.17
N ILE A 144 15.80 9.31 6.15
CA ILE A 144 15.25 8.23 5.31
C ILE A 144 16.30 7.64 4.35
N ARG A 145 17.07 8.47 3.65
CA ARG A 145 18.08 7.97 2.71
C ARG A 145 19.22 7.26 3.45
N PRO A 146 19.77 7.78 4.56
CA PRO A 146 20.80 7.08 5.33
C PRO A 146 20.32 5.77 5.96
N SER A 147 19.07 5.68 6.41
CA SER A 147 18.52 4.42 6.94
C SER A 147 18.42 3.34 5.86
N MET A 148 17.98 3.69 4.65
CA MET A 148 17.99 2.77 3.49
C MET A 148 19.41 2.36 3.09
N TYR A 149 20.36 3.31 3.06
CA TYR A 149 21.75 3.04 2.73
C TYR A 149 22.40 2.07 3.73
N ARG A 150 22.07 2.19 5.03
CA ARG A 150 22.51 1.27 6.09
C ARG A 150 22.05 -0.17 5.85
N GLN A 151 20.90 -0.38 5.22
CA GLN A 151 20.49 -1.73 4.80
C GLN A 151 21.32 -2.22 3.63
N HIS A 152 21.44 -1.38 2.58
CA HIS A 152 22.31 -1.66 1.45
C HIS A 152 22.54 -0.41 0.57
N PRO A 153 23.74 -0.18 0.02
CA PRO A 153 24.02 0.97 -0.85
C PRO A 153 23.13 1.07 -2.09
N GLY A 154 22.71 -0.08 -2.63
CA GLY A 154 21.81 -0.22 -3.77
C GLY A 154 20.32 -0.38 -3.44
N PHE A 155 19.90 -0.10 -2.19
CA PHE A 155 18.52 -0.27 -1.75
C PHE A 155 17.54 0.46 -2.70
N SER A 156 16.49 -0.25 -3.12
CA SER A 156 15.60 0.24 -4.17
C SER A 156 14.21 -0.36 -4.03
N GLY A 157 13.18 0.43 -4.36
CA GLY A 157 11.79 -0.06 -4.49
C GLY A 157 11.64 -1.25 -5.44
N GLY A 158 12.55 -1.42 -6.42
CA GLY A 158 12.56 -2.58 -7.31
C GLY A 158 12.87 -3.92 -6.61
N TRP A 159 13.28 -3.90 -5.33
CA TRP A 159 13.55 -5.09 -4.55
C TRP A 159 12.30 -5.69 -3.93
N ALA A 160 11.24 -4.89 -3.77
CA ALA A 160 9.96 -5.29 -3.21
C ALA A 160 9.42 -6.57 -3.91
N PRO A 161 9.12 -7.64 -3.15
CA PRO A 161 8.59 -8.87 -3.73
C PRO A 161 7.28 -8.65 -4.49
N ASP A 162 6.31 -7.95 -3.88
CA ASP A 162 4.97 -7.73 -4.45
C ASP A 162 4.99 -6.79 -5.68
N TYR A 163 5.90 -5.80 -5.71
CA TYR A 163 6.01 -4.90 -6.86
C TYR A 163 6.32 -5.65 -8.16
N ARG A 164 7.05 -6.76 -8.09
CA ARG A 164 7.41 -7.55 -9.30
C ARG A 164 6.19 -8.10 -10.02
N LEU A 165 5.12 -8.39 -9.27
CA LEU A 165 3.86 -8.93 -9.79
C LEU A 165 3.10 -7.88 -10.62
N VAL A 166 3.27 -6.60 -10.27
CA VAL A 166 2.52 -5.47 -10.85
C VAL A 166 3.38 -4.53 -11.70
N ARG A 167 4.71 -4.69 -11.71
CA ARG A 167 5.67 -3.78 -12.34
C ARG A 167 5.39 -3.46 -13.81
N ARG A 168 4.75 -4.38 -14.54
CA ARG A 168 4.43 -4.19 -15.96
C ARG A 168 3.37 -3.12 -16.14
N VAL A 169 2.34 -3.10 -15.29
CA VAL A 169 1.29 -2.07 -15.29
C VAL A 169 1.91 -0.69 -15.12
N PHE A 170 2.76 -0.51 -14.11
CA PHE A 170 3.42 0.76 -13.84
C PHE A 170 4.44 1.19 -14.91
N ARG A 171 4.86 0.27 -15.78
CA ARG A 171 5.68 0.57 -16.98
C ARG A 171 4.82 0.89 -18.22
N GLY A 172 3.52 1.09 -18.06
CA GLY A 172 2.61 1.31 -19.19
C GLY A 172 2.39 0.08 -20.04
N GLN A 173 2.70 -1.12 -19.53
CA GLN A 173 2.42 -2.37 -20.23
C GLN A 173 1.10 -2.95 -19.69
N PRO A 174 -0.02 -2.77 -20.39
CA PRO A 174 -1.31 -3.24 -19.92
C PRO A 174 -1.32 -4.77 -19.82
N PRO A 175 -2.08 -5.36 -18.88
CA PRO A 175 -2.27 -6.80 -18.84
C PRO A 175 -2.93 -7.32 -20.13
N PRO A 176 -2.71 -8.60 -20.51
CA PRO A 176 -3.38 -9.20 -21.66
C PRO A 176 -4.91 -9.06 -21.57
N GLY A 177 -5.56 -8.76 -22.69
CA GLY A 177 -7.03 -8.58 -22.74
C GLY A 177 -7.54 -7.22 -22.24
N SER A 178 -6.65 -6.26 -21.96
CA SER A 178 -7.05 -4.90 -21.61
C SER A 178 -7.59 -4.17 -22.84
N THR A 179 -8.91 -4.03 -22.92
CA THR A 179 -9.63 -3.29 -23.98
C THR A 179 -10.81 -2.52 -23.40
N GLY A 180 -11.31 -1.51 -24.13
CA GLY A 180 -12.50 -0.74 -23.74
C GLY A 180 -12.23 0.40 -22.75
N ALA A 181 -13.30 1.05 -22.28
CA ALA A 181 -13.22 2.28 -21.48
C ALA A 181 -12.43 2.12 -20.17
N GLY A 182 -12.62 1.02 -19.44
CA GLY A 182 -11.87 0.75 -18.21
C GLY A 182 -10.36 0.61 -18.44
N SER A 183 -9.94 0.10 -19.61
CA SER A 183 -8.52 0.04 -19.98
C SER A 183 -7.94 1.43 -20.25
N ALA A 184 -8.73 2.36 -20.80
CA ALA A 184 -8.29 3.73 -21.02
C ALA A 184 -8.13 4.47 -19.67
N GLU A 185 -9.04 4.24 -18.72
CA GLU A 185 -8.94 4.77 -17.36
C GLU A 185 -7.68 4.27 -16.64
N LEU A 186 -7.36 2.98 -16.76
CA LEU A 186 -6.13 2.41 -16.23
C LEU A 186 -4.88 3.07 -16.85
N ALA A 187 -4.87 3.27 -18.17
CA ALA A 187 -3.77 3.91 -18.86
C ALA A 187 -3.55 5.36 -18.38
N ALA A 188 -4.64 6.12 -18.22
CA ALA A 188 -4.59 7.48 -17.66
C ALA A 188 -4.03 7.48 -16.24
N ALA A 189 -4.54 6.61 -15.36
CA ALA A 189 -4.05 6.49 -13.99
C ALA A 189 -2.54 6.12 -13.92
N VAL A 190 -2.06 5.27 -14.84
CA VAL A 190 -0.64 4.92 -14.94
C VAL A 190 0.20 6.11 -15.43
N ALA A 191 -0.29 6.89 -16.39
CA ALA A 191 0.40 8.09 -16.85
C ALA A 191 0.54 9.13 -15.72
N ASP A 192 -0.54 9.37 -14.97
CA ASP A 192 -0.54 10.26 -13.80
C ASP A 192 0.44 9.78 -12.73
N TYR A 193 0.46 8.47 -12.46
CA TYR A 193 1.42 7.84 -11.57
C TYR A 193 2.87 8.10 -12.01
N GLN A 194 3.18 7.94 -13.31
CA GLN A 194 4.53 8.11 -13.83
C GLN A 194 5.00 9.56 -13.70
N ALA A 195 4.13 10.53 -14.01
CA ALA A 195 4.40 11.95 -13.83
C ALA A 195 4.67 12.27 -12.35
N LEU A 196 3.77 11.83 -11.47
CA LEU A 196 3.92 12.02 -10.02
C LEU A 196 5.22 11.41 -9.48
N HIS A 197 5.55 10.17 -9.89
CA HIS A 197 6.76 9.51 -9.45
C HIS A 197 8.02 10.27 -9.91
N ALA A 198 8.00 10.83 -11.13
CA ALA A 198 9.07 11.69 -11.63
C ALA A 198 9.21 12.97 -10.80
N ASP A 199 8.11 13.62 -10.45
CA ASP A 199 8.11 14.85 -9.63
C ASP A 199 8.64 14.59 -8.21
N VAL A 200 8.21 13.49 -7.58
CA VAL A 200 8.72 13.05 -6.27
C VAL A 200 10.23 12.81 -6.34
N ALA A 201 10.70 12.12 -7.39
CA ALA A 201 12.12 11.86 -7.58
C ALA A 201 12.92 13.15 -7.80
N ALA A 202 12.41 14.09 -8.61
CA ALA A 202 13.04 15.38 -8.86
C ALA A 202 13.15 16.22 -7.58
N ARG A 203 12.11 16.21 -6.73
CA ARG A 203 12.08 16.95 -5.47
C ARG A 203 13.01 16.34 -4.41
N LEU A 204 12.93 15.03 -4.17
CA LEU A 204 13.65 14.37 -3.08
C LEU A 204 15.10 13.99 -3.45
N VAL A 205 15.39 13.81 -4.73
CA VAL A 205 16.71 13.41 -5.23
C VAL A 205 17.08 14.22 -6.48
N PRO A 206 17.29 15.55 -6.35
CA PRO A 206 17.67 16.36 -7.51
C PRO A 206 19.03 15.91 -8.03
N GLY A 207 19.12 15.79 -9.36
CA GLY A 207 20.22 15.10 -10.05
C GLY A 207 19.93 13.64 -10.39
N GLY A 208 18.81 13.06 -9.91
CA GLY A 208 18.26 11.78 -10.40
C GLY A 208 19.10 10.53 -10.12
N ARG A 209 20.12 10.65 -9.27
CA ARG A 209 20.97 9.54 -8.85
C ARG A 209 20.31 8.78 -7.69
N SER A 210 19.55 7.76 -8.04
CA SER A 210 19.02 6.80 -7.07
C SER A 210 20.16 6.01 -6.43
N LEU A 211 19.95 5.52 -5.22
CA LEU A 211 20.89 4.61 -4.53
C LEU A 211 21.32 3.44 -5.43
N LEU A 212 20.40 2.87 -6.21
CA LEU A 212 20.70 1.83 -7.19
C LEU A 212 21.67 2.30 -8.30
N ARG A 213 21.48 3.51 -8.85
CA ARG A 213 22.37 4.06 -9.88
C ARG A 213 23.74 4.38 -9.31
N ASP A 214 23.80 4.92 -8.09
CA ASP A 214 25.05 5.17 -7.38
C ASP A 214 25.79 3.87 -7.07
N SER A 215 25.07 2.82 -6.64
CA SER A 215 25.68 1.53 -6.35
C SER A 215 26.24 0.85 -7.59
N VAL A 216 25.55 0.97 -8.74
CA VAL A 216 26.04 0.46 -10.04
C VAL A 216 27.29 1.22 -10.48
N ALA A 217 27.29 2.55 -10.37
CA ALA A 217 28.46 3.37 -10.68
C ALA A 217 29.66 3.03 -9.79
N ALA A 218 29.41 2.76 -8.51
CA ALA A 218 30.40 2.35 -7.52
C ALA A 218 30.76 0.84 -7.58
N ARG A 219 30.18 0.08 -8.52
CA ARG A 219 30.39 -1.37 -8.69
C ARG A 219 30.10 -2.20 -7.42
N HIS A 220 29.18 -1.74 -6.58
CA HIS A 220 28.75 -2.52 -5.43
C HIS A 220 27.99 -3.77 -5.90
N PRO A 221 28.28 -4.96 -5.34
CA PRO A 221 27.57 -6.18 -5.70
C PRO A 221 26.08 -6.03 -5.39
N LYS A 222 25.24 -6.43 -6.34
CA LYS A 222 23.80 -6.51 -6.10
C LYS A 222 23.52 -7.77 -5.27
N PRO A 223 22.71 -7.70 -4.20
CA PRO A 223 22.34 -8.91 -3.48
C PRO A 223 21.58 -9.85 -4.41
N ALA A 224 21.93 -11.13 -4.33
CA ALA A 224 21.22 -12.18 -5.04
C ALA A 224 19.74 -12.20 -4.63
N GLN A 225 18.89 -12.71 -5.52
CA GLN A 225 17.55 -13.12 -5.10
C GLN A 225 17.68 -14.46 -4.36
N PRO A 226 16.93 -14.70 -3.26
CA PRO A 226 15.83 -13.89 -2.72
C PRO A 226 16.23 -12.83 -1.68
N LEU A 227 17.51 -12.72 -1.32
CA LEU A 227 17.99 -11.87 -0.21
C LEU A 227 17.56 -10.40 -0.33
N ALA A 228 17.58 -9.82 -1.53
CA ALA A 228 17.13 -8.44 -1.74
C ALA A 228 15.67 -8.20 -1.29
N GLY A 229 14.79 -9.20 -1.48
CA GLY A 229 13.40 -9.14 -1.01
C GLY A 229 13.30 -9.23 0.50
N VAL A 230 14.11 -10.09 1.14
CA VAL A 230 14.16 -10.22 2.61
C VAL A 230 14.64 -8.93 3.27
N LEU A 231 15.70 -8.31 2.75
CA LEU A 231 16.19 -7.01 3.24
C LEU A 231 15.13 -5.92 3.11
N TYR A 232 14.40 -5.93 1.99
CA TYR A 232 13.34 -4.97 1.73
C TYR A 232 12.16 -5.15 2.70
N ASP A 233 11.68 -6.38 2.87
CA ASP A 233 10.61 -6.70 3.81
C ASP A 233 11.01 -6.35 5.24
N ASN A 234 12.24 -6.67 5.66
CA ASN A 234 12.73 -6.35 7.00
C ASN A 234 12.75 -4.83 7.27
N TYR A 235 13.25 -4.02 6.33
CA TYR A 235 13.29 -2.57 6.47
C TYR A 235 11.90 -1.96 6.67
N PHE A 236 10.87 -2.51 6.00
CA PHE A 236 9.49 -2.04 6.10
C PHE A 236 8.65 -2.83 7.11
N VAL A 237 9.28 -3.58 8.01
CA VAL A 237 8.62 -4.37 9.07
C VAL A 237 7.51 -5.26 8.48
N THR A 238 7.82 -5.92 7.36
CA THR A 238 6.91 -6.82 6.66
C THR A 238 7.33 -8.26 6.90
N LEU A 239 6.39 -9.10 7.32
CA LEU A 239 6.57 -10.53 7.55
C LEU A 239 5.86 -11.32 6.45
N ARG A 240 6.42 -12.47 6.10
CA ARG A 240 5.81 -13.40 5.16
C ARG A 240 5.25 -14.61 5.91
N ALA A 241 3.94 -14.80 5.85
CA ALA A 241 3.25 -15.93 6.46
C ALA A 241 1.99 -16.32 5.66
N PRO A 242 1.48 -17.55 5.79
CA PRO A 242 0.25 -17.97 5.14
C PRO A 242 -0.95 -17.19 5.68
N VAL A 243 -1.35 -16.12 4.97
CA VAL A 243 -2.52 -15.29 5.30
C VAL A 243 -3.43 -15.13 4.09
N GLY A 244 -4.74 -15.16 4.33
CA GLY A 244 -5.78 -15.01 3.30
C GLY A 244 -6.06 -13.56 2.92
N GLY A 245 -6.86 -13.34 1.88
CA GLY A 245 -7.21 -11.98 1.45
C GLY A 245 -7.99 -11.18 2.47
N ALA A 246 -8.89 -11.82 3.22
CA ALA A 246 -9.58 -11.16 4.34
C ALA A 246 -8.58 -10.54 5.34
N GLN A 247 -7.52 -11.27 5.70
CA GLN A 247 -6.49 -10.78 6.62
C GLN A 247 -5.65 -9.65 5.98
N VAL A 248 -5.38 -9.71 4.67
CA VAL A 248 -4.70 -8.62 3.96
C VAL A 248 -5.55 -7.36 3.94
N VAL A 249 -6.87 -7.49 3.68
CA VAL A 249 -7.81 -6.36 3.69
C VAL A 249 -7.97 -5.80 5.10
N ALA A 250 -8.08 -6.63 6.13
CA ALA A 250 -8.16 -6.17 7.53
C ALA A 250 -6.93 -5.33 7.91
N GLN A 251 -5.73 -5.83 7.59
CA GLN A 251 -4.47 -5.12 7.83
C GLN A 251 -4.34 -3.83 7.02
N LEU A 252 -4.88 -3.80 5.80
CA LEU A 252 -4.96 -2.60 4.98
C LEU A 252 -5.87 -1.57 5.62
N LEU A 253 -7.12 -1.93 5.95
CA LEU A 253 -8.12 -1.03 6.54
C LEU A 253 -7.61 -0.42 7.86
N ARG A 254 -6.97 -1.23 8.71
CA ARG A 254 -6.36 -0.76 9.96
C ARG A 254 -5.30 0.32 9.72
N ARG A 255 -4.48 0.18 8.68
CA ARG A 255 -3.47 1.19 8.29
C ARG A 255 -4.10 2.42 7.66
N LEU A 256 -5.16 2.26 6.87
CA LEU A 256 -5.87 3.40 6.28
C LEU A 256 -6.53 4.27 7.34
N LEU A 257 -7.07 3.67 8.41
CA LEU A 257 -7.54 4.45 9.56
C LEU A 257 -6.40 5.23 10.22
N ALA A 258 -5.24 4.60 10.44
CA ALA A 258 -4.07 5.28 11.00
C ALA A 258 -3.55 6.41 10.10
N VAL A 259 -3.65 6.26 8.78
CA VAL A 259 -3.34 7.31 7.80
C VAL A 259 -4.34 8.47 7.90
N GLU A 260 -5.65 8.21 7.97
CA GLU A 260 -6.66 9.27 8.16
C GLU A 260 -6.44 10.02 9.48
N GLN A 261 -6.12 9.30 10.54
CA GLN A 261 -5.77 9.87 11.83
C GLN A 261 -4.57 10.82 11.75
N ASP A 262 -3.49 10.40 11.08
CA ASP A 262 -2.35 11.30 10.81
C ASP A 262 -2.75 12.51 9.95
N LEU A 263 -3.51 12.31 8.87
CA LEU A 263 -3.94 13.40 7.98
C LEU A 263 -4.84 14.41 8.68
N ALA A 264 -5.71 13.95 9.60
CA ALA A 264 -6.56 14.81 10.42
C ALA A 264 -5.74 15.63 11.43
N CYS A 265 -4.69 15.05 12.01
CA CYS A 265 -3.81 15.74 12.95
C CYS A 265 -2.81 16.68 12.28
N ARG A 266 -2.24 16.27 11.14
CA ARG A 266 -1.09 16.93 10.49
C ARG A 266 -1.19 16.90 8.97
N PRO A 267 -2.18 17.57 8.36
CA PRO A 267 -2.36 17.50 6.93
C PRO A 267 -1.12 18.04 6.19
N PRO A 268 -0.50 17.27 5.27
CA PRO A 268 0.50 17.83 4.36
C PRO A 268 -0.18 18.72 3.32
N VAL A 269 0.63 19.38 2.48
CA VAL A 269 0.12 20.05 1.27
C VAL A 269 -0.62 19.03 0.40
N GLY A 270 -1.87 19.33 0.05
CA GLY A 270 -2.76 18.39 -0.66
C GLY A 270 -3.36 17.29 0.24
N GLY A 271 -3.41 17.52 1.54
CA GLY A 271 -3.92 16.55 2.52
C GLY A 271 -5.39 16.16 2.32
N ALA A 272 -6.22 17.08 1.82
CA ALA A 272 -7.64 16.81 1.57
C ALA A 272 -7.85 15.80 0.41
N GLU A 273 -7.09 15.94 -0.68
CA GLU A 273 -7.11 15.00 -1.79
C GLU A 273 -6.58 13.63 -1.38
N LEU A 274 -5.57 13.60 -0.49
CA LEU A 274 -5.05 12.36 0.10
C LEU A 274 -6.11 11.62 0.92
N ALA A 275 -6.80 12.33 1.81
CA ALA A 275 -7.91 11.75 2.60
C ALA A 275 -9.05 11.25 1.69
N GLY A 276 -9.35 12.00 0.62
CA GLY A 276 -10.24 11.56 -0.45
C GLY A 276 -9.91 10.17 -1.00
N ALA A 277 -8.65 9.98 -1.39
CA ALA A 277 -8.15 8.75 -1.97
C ALA A 277 -8.06 7.59 -0.96
N VAL A 278 -7.79 7.87 0.32
CA VAL A 278 -7.71 6.86 1.38
C VAL A 278 -9.09 6.27 1.69
N SER A 279 -10.11 7.11 1.89
CA SER A 279 -11.52 6.69 1.96
C SER A 279 -11.95 5.84 0.75
N GLU A 280 -11.60 6.29 -0.46
CA GLU A 280 -11.95 5.56 -1.69
C GLU A 280 -11.25 4.20 -1.74
N LEU A 281 -9.97 4.13 -1.40
CA LEU A 281 -9.22 2.88 -1.31
C LEU A 281 -9.86 1.92 -0.29
N ALA A 282 -10.28 2.41 0.87
CA ALA A 282 -10.90 1.57 1.89
C ALA A 282 -12.14 0.85 1.34
N ARG A 283 -13.06 1.59 0.69
CA ARG A 283 -14.26 1.01 0.07
C ARG A 283 -13.91 0.03 -1.06
N ASN A 284 -12.99 0.40 -1.94
CA ASN A 284 -12.61 -0.42 -3.10
C ASN A 284 -11.86 -1.70 -2.70
N ALA A 285 -11.09 -1.67 -1.62
CA ALA A 285 -10.45 -2.87 -1.08
C ALA A 285 -11.49 -3.91 -0.64
N VAL A 286 -12.60 -3.47 -0.03
CA VAL A 286 -13.72 -4.35 0.40
C VAL A 286 -14.51 -4.87 -0.80
N LEU A 287 -14.82 -4.00 -1.77
CA LEU A 287 -15.49 -4.39 -3.01
C LEU A 287 -14.68 -5.44 -3.79
N GLY A 288 -13.37 -5.21 -3.91
CA GLY A 288 -12.45 -6.07 -4.65
C GLY A 288 -12.30 -7.49 -4.10
N VAL A 289 -12.79 -7.75 -2.89
CA VAL A 289 -12.85 -9.10 -2.28
C VAL A 289 -14.29 -9.61 -2.10
N SER A 290 -15.31 -8.74 -2.14
CA SER A 290 -16.71 -9.10 -1.94
C SER A 290 -17.41 -9.58 -3.22
N ASP A 291 -17.09 -8.99 -4.37
CA ASP A 291 -17.76 -9.26 -5.66
C ASP A 291 -17.27 -10.53 -6.39
N ARG A 292 -16.42 -11.35 -5.76
CA ARG A 292 -15.83 -12.54 -6.40
C ARG A 292 -16.72 -13.79 -6.35
N ARG A 293 -17.94 -13.66 -5.84
CA ARG A 293 -19.06 -14.58 -6.15
C ARG A 293 -19.87 -13.80 -7.16
N LEU A 294 -19.94 -14.21 -8.44
CA LEU A 294 -21.23 -14.63 -8.98
C LEU A 294 -21.18 -15.39 -10.33
N ASP A 295 -20.04 -15.54 -11.01
CA ASP A 295 -20.03 -16.10 -12.39
C ASP A 295 -19.11 -17.32 -12.57
N VAL A 296 -19.25 -18.35 -11.73
CA VAL A 296 -18.79 -19.70 -12.11
C VAL A 296 -20.03 -20.50 -12.52
N PRO A 297 -20.26 -20.75 -13.83
CA PRO A 297 -21.24 -21.73 -14.23
C PRO A 297 -20.84 -23.08 -13.62
N ARG A 298 -21.78 -23.71 -12.91
CA ARG A 298 -21.64 -25.12 -12.51
C ARG A 298 -21.69 -26.02 -13.74
#